data_AF-A0A6V7MCY1-F1
#
_entry.id   AF-A0A6V7MCY1-F1
#
_cell.length_a   1.000
_cell.length_b   1.000
_cell.length_c   1.000
_cell.angle_alpha   90.00
_cell.angle_beta   90.00
_cell.angle_gamma   90.00
#
_symmetry.space_group_name_H-M   'P 1'
#
loop_
_entity.id
_entity.type
_entity.pdbx_description
1 polymer ?
#
loop_
_entity_poly.entity_id
_entity_poly.type
_entity_poly.pdbx_seq_one_letter_code
_entity_poly.pdbx_strand_id
1 'polypeptide(L)'
;AIKMYRMAFDQAPIAHKDLRIKIMHNIGMLFVQMGRLEEAANSFEWVMKERAEFRAGLHAILCHFALGHRDKMKRGFLELLEVQLNIDQEEKYTIATDDVAANILNEVIKTDRLSKLEVEIKSESERTILSAAKLIAPVIEDSLTAGFAWCVDAIKSSAYAPLGADLEINKAMVFLLNREIALAIETLKMFENRESKANSAASTMLSFIYFL
;
A
#
# COMPACT_ATOMS: atom_id res chain seq x y z
N ALA A 1 28.09 13.88 1.74
CA ALA A 1 26.89 13.44 0.99
C ALA A 1 25.77 14.48 0.98
N ILE A 2 25.09 14.78 2.09
CA ILE A 2 23.92 15.70 2.11
C ILE A 2 24.19 17.08 1.50
N LYS A 3 25.34 17.70 1.81
CA LYS A 3 25.72 19.00 1.22
C LYS A 3 25.73 18.97 -0.32
N MET A 4 26.25 17.89 -0.91
CA MET A 4 26.32 17.73 -2.37
C MET A 4 24.92 17.58 -2.98
N TYR A 5 24.02 16.84 -2.32
CA TYR A 5 22.64 16.70 -2.79
C TYR A 5 21.84 17.99 -2.67
N ARG A 6 22.05 18.79 -1.61
CA ARG A 6 21.44 20.12 -1.48
C ARG A 6 21.93 21.05 -2.58
N MET A 7 23.24 21.08 -2.84
CA MET A 7 23.80 21.83 -3.97
C MET A 7 23.21 21.39 -5.30
N ALA A 8 23.08 20.08 -5.54
CA ALA A 8 22.46 19.55 -6.75
C ALA A 8 20.98 19.95 -6.86
N PHE A 9 20.24 19.98 -5.75
CA PHE A 9 18.86 20.43 -5.71
C PHE A 9 18.72 21.92 -6.05
N ASP A 10 19.62 22.76 -5.51
CA ASP A 10 19.61 24.21 -5.76
C ASP A 10 20.01 24.53 -7.21
N GLN A 11 20.93 23.74 -7.78
CA GLN A 11 21.38 23.88 -9.17
C GLN A 11 20.39 23.29 -10.18
N ALA A 12 19.52 22.36 -9.77
CA ALA A 12 18.56 21.73 -10.67
C ALA A 12 17.50 22.75 -11.14
N PRO A 13 17.36 22.98 -12.45
CA PRO A 13 16.36 23.89 -12.99
C PRO A 13 14.95 23.53 -12.51
N ILE A 14 14.15 24.55 -12.19
CA ILE A 14 12.75 24.37 -11.73
C ILE A 14 11.90 23.63 -12.79
N ALA A 15 12.27 23.76 -14.06
CA ALA A 15 11.66 23.03 -15.17
C ALA A 15 11.81 21.50 -15.06
N HIS A 16 12.89 21.00 -14.43
CA HIS A 16 13.13 19.56 -14.27
C HIS A 16 12.59 19.04 -12.94
N LYS A 17 11.25 19.10 -12.78
CA LYS A 17 10.57 18.69 -11.55
C LYS A 17 10.88 17.25 -11.13
N ASP A 18 10.89 16.31 -12.07
CA ASP A 18 11.19 14.89 -11.76
C ASP A 18 12.60 14.69 -11.20
N LEU A 19 13.59 15.45 -11.69
CA LEU A 19 14.95 15.39 -11.19
C LEU A 19 15.01 15.93 -9.74
N ARG A 20 14.33 17.06 -9.49
CA ARG A 20 14.24 17.66 -8.14
C ARG A 20 13.56 16.71 -7.15
N ILE A 21 12.48 16.03 -7.57
CA ILE A 21 11.79 15.01 -6.78
C ILE A 21 12.73 13.87 -6.41
N LYS A 22 13.45 13.30 -7.38
CA LYS A 22 14.42 12.22 -7.12
C LYS A 22 15.54 12.65 -6.18
N ILE A 23 16.07 13.87 -6.35
CA ILE A 23 17.10 14.43 -5.47
C ILE A 23 16.54 14.58 -4.05
N MET A 24 15.34 15.15 -3.88
CA MET A 24 14.72 15.32 -2.58
C MET A 24 14.44 13.99 -1.88
N HIS A 25 13.96 12.99 -2.63
CA HIS A 25 13.77 11.63 -2.08
C HIS A 25 15.09 11.05 -1.55
N ASN A 26 16.19 11.22 -2.30
CA ASN A 26 17.52 10.78 -1.86
C ASN A 26 18.03 11.56 -0.64
N ILE A 27 17.74 12.86 -0.53
CA ILE A 27 18.01 13.65 0.68
C ILE A 27 17.25 13.07 1.88
N GLY A 28 15.96 12.73 1.71
CA GLY A 28 15.16 12.06 2.72
C GLY A 28 15.79 10.75 3.19
N MET A 29 16.22 9.89 2.26
CA MET A 29 16.90 8.63 2.58
C MET A 29 18.21 8.84 3.37
N LEU A 30 18.98 9.87 3.04
CA LEU A 30 20.19 10.21 3.81
C LEU A 30 19.85 10.69 5.23
N PHE A 31 18.77 11.43 5.42
CA PHE A 31 18.32 11.82 6.75
C PHE A 31 17.88 10.62 7.60
N VAL A 32 17.22 9.63 6.99
CA VAL A 32 16.91 8.35 7.66
C VAL A 32 18.19 7.67 8.14
N GLN A 33 19.20 7.57 7.27
CA GLN A 33 20.48 6.96 7.64
C GLN A 33 21.23 7.72 8.74
N MET A 34 20.99 9.02 8.89
CA MET A 34 21.56 9.84 9.96
C MET A 34 20.71 9.86 11.24
N GLY A 35 19.56 9.16 11.27
CA GLY A 35 18.62 9.18 12.40
C GLY A 35 17.82 10.48 12.54
N ARG A 36 17.91 11.41 11.57
CA ARG A 36 17.20 12.69 11.58
C ARG A 36 15.80 12.54 10.98
N LEU A 37 14.94 11.83 11.70
CA LEU A 37 13.64 11.38 11.19
C LEU A 37 12.65 12.52 10.88
N GLU A 38 12.68 13.62 11.63
CA GLU A 38 11.82 14.79 11.34
C GLU A 38 12.14 15.42 9.98
N GLU A 39 13.43 15.59 9.67
CA GLU A 39 13.86 16.13 8.39
C GLU A 39 13.63 15.14 7.24
N ALA A 40 13.78 13.84 7.51
CA ALA A 40 13.41 12.80 6.56
C ALA A 40 11.92 12.88 6.21
N ALA A 41 11.05 12.94 7.22
CA ALA A 41 9.61 13.06 7.03
C ALA A 41 9.25 14.30 6.20
N ASN A 42 9.80 15.47 6.55
CA ASN A 42 9.57 16.70 5.77
C ASN A 42 10.03 16.56 4.31
N SER A 43 11.13 15.86 4.05
CA SER A 43 11.62 15.63 2.68
C SER A 43 10.66 14.75 1.88
N PHE A 44 10.14 13.68 2.50
CA PHE A 44 9.18 12.80 1.84
C PHE A 44 7.80 13.44 1.67
N GLU A 45 7.33 14.24 2.64
CA GLU A 45 6.11 15.05 2.51
C GLU A 45 6.22 16.06 1.37
N TRP A 46 7.39 16.68 1.18
CA TRP A 46 7.64 17.55 0.04
C TRP A 46 7.53 16.77 -1.28
N VAL A 47 8.11 15.58 -1.35
CA VAL A 47 8.00 14.71 -2.54
C VAL A 47 6.53 14.38 -2.83
N MET A 48 5.76 13.98 -1.82
CA MET A 48 4.33 13.65 -1.97
C MET A 48 3.50 14.82 -2.48
N LYS A 49 3.82 16.07 -2.07
CA LYS A 49 3.14 17.29 -2.55
C LYS A 49 3.45 17.62 -4.00
N GLU A 50 4.69 17.41 -4.43
CA GLU A 50 5.10 17.68 -5.81
C GLU A 50 4.62 16.59 -6.78
N ARG A 51 4.72 15.32 -6.35
CA ARG A 51 4.23 14.16 -7.08
C ARG A 51 3.97 13.01 -6.11
N ALA A 52 2.70 12.70 -5.89
CA ALA A 52 2.29 11.62 -5.01
C ALA A 52 2.78 10.26 -5.57
N GLU A 53 3.53 9.51 -4.77
CA GLU A 53 4.10 8.21 -5.14
C GLU A 53 4.04 7.25 -3.95
N PHE A 54 3.69 5.98 -4.19
CA PHE A 54 3.54 4.98 -3.12
C PHE A 54 4.79 4.87 -2.23
N ARG A 55 5.97 4.85 -2.85
CA ARG A 55 7.24 4.72 -2.14
C ARG A 55 7.51 5.90 -1.21
N ALA A 56 7.28 7.12 -1.67
CA ALA A 56 7.48 8.32 -0.87
C ALA A 56 6.47 8.39 0.29
N GLY A 57 5.20 8.05 0.04
CA GLY A 57 4.17 8.00 1.07
C GLY A 57 4.49 6.97 2.15
N LEU A 58 4.91 5.75 1.77
CA LEU A 58 5.33 4.73 2.74
C LEU A 58 6.53 5.18 3.57
N HIS A 59 7.54 5.79 2.94
CA HIS A 59 8.70 6.31 3.67
C HIS A 59 8.34 7.43 4.65
N ALA A 60 7.41 8.33 4.28
CA ALA A 60 6.88 9.36 5.17
C ALA A 60 6.16 8.73 6.39
N ILE A 61 5.28 7.75 6.13
CA ILE A 61 4.57 7.02 7.19
C ILE A 61 5.57 6.30 8.12
N LEU A 62 6.60 5.66 7.59
CA LEU A 62 7.65 5.00 8.38
C LEU A 62 8.39 5.99 9.30
N CYS A 63 8.70 7.19 8.80
CA CYS A 63 9.32 8.22 9.63
C CYS A 63 8.38 8.68 10.75
N HIS A 64 7.09 8.91 10.45
CA HIS A 64 6.09 9.31 11.44
C HIS A 64 5.80 8.22 12.46
N PHE A 65 5.85 6.95 12.03
CA PHE A 65 5.74 5.78 12.90
C PHE A 65 6.90 5.72 13.89
N ALA A 66 8.13 5.88 13.41
CA ALA A 66 9.31 5.89 14.28
C ALA A 66 9.33 7.09 15.26
N LEU A 67 8.67 8.19 14.91
CA LEU A 67 8.46 9.36 15.77
C LEU A 67 7.24 9.25 16.71
N GLY A 68 6.38 8.25 16.54
CA GLY A 68 5.16 8.08 17.34
C GLY A 68 4.01 9.05 17.02
N HIS A 69 4.06 9.75 15.88
CA HIS A 69 3.06 10.75 15.51
C HIS A 69 1.79 10.11 14.91
N ARG A 70 0.83 9.73 15.77
CA ARG A 70 -0.43 9.06 15.36
C ARG A 70 -1.21 9.80 14.28
N ASP A 71 -1.46 11.10 14.45
CA ASP A 71 -2.23 11.90 13.49
C ASP A 71 -1.52 12.03 12.14
N LYS A 72 -0.18 12.15 12.15
CA LYS A 72 0.60 12.24 10.91
C LYS A 72 0.62 10.92 10.15
N MET A 73 0.62 9.78 10.86
CA MET A 73 0.47 8.46 10.23
C MET A 73 -0.89 8.32 9.54
N LYS A 74 -1.99 8.70 10.20
CA LYS A 74 -3.33 8.67 9.61
C LYS A 74 -3.40 9.54 8.35
N ARG A 75 -2.93 10.79 8.43
CA ARG A 75 -2.90 11.70 7.28
C ARG A 75 -2.05 11.17 6.13
N GLY A 76 -0.83 10.71 6.41
CA GLY A 76 0.04 10.15 5.38
C GLY A 76 -0.54 8.89 4.73
N PHE A 77 -1.30 8.09 5.49
CA PHE A 77 -2.00 6.93 4.94
C PHE A 77 -3.16 7.32 4.01
N LEU A 78 -3.93 8.34 4.35
CA LEU A 78 -4.97 8.88 3.45
C LEU A 78 -4.35 9.44 2.17
N GLU A 79 -3.28 10.22 2.26
CA GLU A 79 -2.53 10.73 1.10
C GLU A 79 -1.99 9.58 0.22
N LEU A 80 -1.56 8.46 0.83
CA LEU A 80 -1.11 7.27 0.10
C LEU A 80 -2.25 6.61 -0.70
N LEU A 81 -3.47 6.61 -0.16
CA LEU A 81 -4.65 6.03 -0.81
C LEU A 81 -5.21 6.91 -1.95
N GLU A 82 -4.85 8.20 -1.97
CA GLU A 82 -5.21 9.13 -3.06
C GLU A 82 -4.30 9.00 -4.29
N VAL A 83 -3.17 8.30 -4.19
CA VAL A 83 -2.26 8.07 -5.32
C VAL A 83 -2.98 7.24 -6.39
N GLN A 84 -3.05 7.76 -7.62
CA GLN A 84 -3.66 7.08 -8.76
C GLN A 84 -2.62 6.35 -9.60
N LEU A 85 -2.90 5.09 -9.96
CA LEU A 85 -2.01 4.28 -10.80
C LEU A 85 -2.09 4.63 -12.29
N ASN A 86 -3.21 5.22 -12.75
CA ASN A 86 -3.48 5.51 -14.17
C ASN A 86 -3.27 4.29 -15.10
N ILE A 87 -3.56 3.08 -14.60
CA ILE A 87 -3.51 1.84 -15.37
C ILE A 87 -4.96 1.44 -15.70
N ASP A 88 -5.41 1.75 -16.92
CA ASP A 88 -6.73 1.38 -17.43
C ASP A 88 -6.78 -0.13 -17.72
N GLN A 89 -7.23 -0.93 -16.75
CA GLN A 89 -7.28 -2.39 -16.90
C GLN A 89 -8.65 -2.97 -17.27
N GLU A 90 -9.76 -2.31 -16.94
CA GLU A 90 -11.05 -3.03 -16.89
C GLU A 90 -11.76 -3.20 -18.26
N GLU A 91 -11.38 -2.46 -19.30
CA GLU A 91 -12.10 -2.52 -20.60
C GLU A 91 -11.28 -2.97 -21.81
N LYS A 92 -9.96 -3.20 -21.69
CA LYS A 92 -9.11 -3.37 -22.88
C LYS A 92 -9.03 -4.79 -23.47
N TYR A 93 -9.44 -5.82 -22.72
CA TYR A 93 -9.23 -7.23 -23.10
C TYR A 93 -10.45 -8.13 -22.84
N THR A 94 -11.65 -7.63 -23.10
CA THR A 94 -12.87 -8.43 -23.03
C THR A 94 -12.79 -9.55 -24.08
N ILE A 95 -12.88 -10.80 -23.62
CA ILE A 95 -12.91 -11.98 -24.49
C ILE A 95 -14.24 -11.96 -25.25
N ALA A 96 -14.20 -11.68 -26.55
CA ALA A 96 -15.34 -11.90 -27.43
C ALA A 96 -15.42 -13.41 -27.70
N THR A 97 -16.53 -14.05 -27.33
CA THR A 97 -16.68 -15.51 -27.38
C THR A 97 -16.64 -16.09 -28.79
N ASP A 98 -16.82 -15.26 -29.83
CA ASP A 98 -16.99 -15.70 -31.21
C ASP A 98 -15.74 -15.51 -32.11
N ASP A 99 -14.66 -14.90 -31.62
CA ASP A 99 -13.44 -14.68 -32.42
C ASP A 99 -12.18 -15.29 -31.78
N VAL A 100 -11.81 -16.48 -32.26
CA VAL A 100 -10.61 -17.21 -31.85
C VAL A 100 -9.34 -16.41 -32.12
N ALA A 101 -9.28 -15.63 -33.20
CA ALA A 101 -8.10 -14.83 -33.53
C ALA A 101 -7.94 -13.65 -32.55
N ALA A 102 -9.04 -12.99 -32.20
CA ALA A 102 -9.05 -11.96 -31.16
C ALA A 102 -8.64 -12.51 -29.79
N ASN A 103 -9.08 -13.73 -29.45
CA ASN A 103 -8.73 -14.37 -28.18
C ASN A 103 -7.25 -14.77 -28.11
N ILE A 104 -6.68 -15.30 -29.20
CA ILE A 104 -5.23 -15.57 -29.28
C ILE A 104 -4.43 -14.26 -29.16
N LEU A 105 -4.87 -13.21 -29.85
CA LEU A 105 -4.22 -11.90 -29.79
C LEU A 105 -4.27 -11.31 -28.37
N ASN A 106 -5.41 -11.42 -27.68
CA ASN A 106 -5.56 -10.97 -26.29
C ASN A 106 -4.64 -11.73 -25.33
N GLU A 107 -4.47 -13.05 -25.49
CA GLU A 107 -3.55 -13.83 -24.65
C GLU A 107 -2.08 -13.48 -24.91
N VAL A 108 -1.70 -13.21 -26.17
CA VAL A 108 -0.36 -12.71 -26.50
C VAL A 108 -0.12 -11.34 -25.88
N ILE A 109 -1.11 -10.43 -25.93
CA ILE A 109 -0.98 -9.11 -25.33
C ILE A 109 -0.88 -9.20 -23.80
N LYS A 110 -1.71 -10.02 -23.13
CA LYS A 110 -1.62 -10.22 -21.67
C LYS A 110 -0.26 -10.70 -21.18
N THR A 111 0.50 -11.39 -22.04
CA THR A 111 1.80 -11.96 -21.68
C THR A 111 2.99 -11.11 -22.12
N ASP A 112 2.73 -9.96 -22.75
CA ASP A 112 3.73 -9.04 -23.24
C ASP A 112 4.47 -8.31 -22.10
N ARG A 113 5.50 -7.54 -22.46
CA ARG A 113 6.34 -6.85 -21.46
C ARG A 113 5.60 -5.69 -20.79
N LEU A 114 4.68 -5.02 -21.49
CA LEU A 114 3.93 -3.90 -20.93
C LEU A 114 2.93 -4.38 -19.88
N SER A 115 2.13 -5.39 -20.22
CA SER A 115 1.14 -5.99 -19.30
C SER A 115 1.81 -6.56 -18.05
N LYS A 116 2.98 -7.19 -18.20
CA LYS A 116 3.78 -7.65 -17.05
C LYS A 116 4.21 -6.50 -16.14
N LEU A 117 4.67 -5.40 -16.72
CA LEU A 117 5.06 -4.20 -15.97
C LEU A 117 3.86 -3.56 -15.26
N GLU A 118 2.71 -3.47 -15.91
CA GLU A 118 1.48 -2.95 -15.30
C GLU A 118 1.02 -3.79 -14.10
N VAL A 119 1.08 -5.12 -14.22
CA VAL A 119 0.79 -6.05 -13.12
C VAL A 119 1.81 -5.87 -11.98
N GLU A 120 3.09 -5.70 -12.29
CA GLU A 120 4.13 -5.48 -11.30
C GLU A 120 3.94 -4.15 -10.53
N ILE A 121 3.66 -3.05 -11.25
CA ILE A 121 3.40 -1.74 -10.64
C ILE A 121 2.16 -1.81 -9.73
N LYS A 122 1.09 -2.47 -10.20
CA LYS A 122 -0.12 -2.68 -9.39
C LYS A 122 0.20 -3.49 -8.13
N SER A 123 0.84 -4.64 -8.28
CA SER A 123 1.24 -5.49 -7.14
C SER A 123 2.13 -4.75 -6.13
N GLU A 124 3.07 -3.93 -6.62
CA GLU A 124 3.93 -3.12 -5.75
C GLU A 124 3.13 -2.07 -4.97
N SER A 125 2.17 -1.41 -5.61
CA SER A 125 1.30 -0.44 -4.95
C SER A 125 0.40 -1.08 -3.88
N GLU A 126 -0.22 -2.22 -4.19
CA GLU A 126 -1.07 -2.98 -3.26
C GLU A 126 -0.25 -3.46 -2.06
N ARG A 127 0.95 -3.99 -2.30
CA ARG A 127 1.91 -4.38 -1.25
C ARG A 127 2.29 -3.20 -0.38
N THR A 128 2.49 -2.03 -0.96
CA THR A 128 2.88 -0.80 -0.25
C THR A 128 1.76 -0.34 0.68
N ILE A 129 0.52 -0.28 0.19
CA ILE A 129 -0.66 0.09 0.97
C ILE A 129 -0.89 -0.90 2.12
N LEU A 130 -0.88 -2.21 1.83
CA LEU A 130 -1.06 -3.23 2.86
C LEU A 130 0.06 -3.21 3.91
N SER A 131 1.31 -2.93 3.51
CA SER A 131 2.42 -2.81 4.45
C SER A 131 2.26 -1.60 5.36
N ALA A 132 1.86 -0.45 4.81
CA ALA A 132 1.56 0.74 5.60
C ALA A 132 0.41 0.48 6.59
N ALA A 133 -0.70 -0.10 6.13
CA ALA A 133 -1.84 -0.41 6.98
C ALA A 133 -1.48 -1.35 8.13
N LYS A 134 -0.75 -2.44 7.87
CA LYS A 134 -0.29 -3.39 8.90
C LYS A 134 0.64 -2.74 9.93
N LEU A 135 1.48 -1.80 9.49
CA LEU A 135 2.40 -1.09 10.36
C LEU A 135 1.66 -0.14 11.32
N ILE A 136 0.71 0.63 10.80
CA ILE A 136 0.07 1.69 11.56
C ILE A 136 -1.12 1.18 12.40
N ALA A 137 -1.86 0.17 11.92
CA ALA A 137 -3.08 -0.31 12.58
C ALA A 137 -2.94 -0.61 14.08
N PRO A 138 -1.84 -1.21 14.58
CA PRO A 138 -1.68 -1.47 16.01
C PRO A 138 -1.43 -0.24 16.89
N VAL A 139 -1.08 0.92 16.30
CA VAL A 139 -0.58 2.08 17.06
C VAL A 139 -1.38 3.37 16.86
N ILE A 140 -2.22 3.46 15.83
CA ILE A 140 -2.97 4.67 15.48
C ILE A 140 -4.19 4.93 16.36
N GLU A 141 -4.69 3.90 17.02
CA GLU A 141 -5.82 3.92 17.95
C GLU A 141 -5.45 3.19 19.24
N ASP A 142 -6.28 3.35 20.27
CA ASP A 142 -6.01 2.76 21.60
C ASP A 142 -6.28 1.24 21.65
N SER A 143 -6.98 0.69 20.66
CA SER A 143 -7.21 -0.75 20.54
C SER A 143 -6.87 -1.26 19.15
N LEU A 144 -6.37 -2.50 19.11
CA LEU A 144 -6.04 -3.20 17.86
C LEU A 144 -7.25 -3.26 16.91
N THR A 145 -8.43 -3.60 17.45
CA THR A 145 -9.67 -3.68 16.67
C THR A 145 -10.05 -2.33 16.06
N ALA A 146 -9.95 -1.24 16.82
CA ALA A 146 -10.28 0.09 16.32
C ALA A 146 -9.30 0.55 15.22
N GLY A 147 -7.99 0.32 15.40
CA GLY A 147 -6.99 0.73 14.42
C GLY A 147 -7.10 -0.06 13.10
N PHE A 148 -7.35 -1.37 13.17
CA PHE A 148 -7.63 -2.16 11.97
C PHE A 148 -8.95 -1.75 11.32
N ALA A 149 -10.01 -1.51 12.08
CA ALA A 149 -11.29 -1.03 11.53
C ALA A 149 -11.11 0.29 10.78
N TRP A 150 -10.39 1.25 11.36
CA TRP A 150 -10.08 2.53 10.72
C TRP A 150 -9.32 2.35 9.40
N CYS A 151 -8.29 1.49 9.36
CA CYS A 151 -7.52 1.24 8.14
C CYS A 151 -8.38 0.56 7.06
N VAL A 152 -9.22 -0.40 7.44
CA VAL A 152 -10.13 -1.10 6.53
C VAL A 152 -11.15 -0.13 5.94
N ASP A 153 -11.74 0.74 6.76
CA ASP A 153 -12.72 1.73 6.30
C ASP A 153 -12.06 2.76 5.37
N ALA A 154 -10.87 3.25 5.71
CA ALA A 154 -10.10 4.14 4.85
C ALA A 154 -9.80 3.51 3.47
N ILE A 155 -9.38 2.24 3.44
CA ILE A 155 -9.14 1.51 2.18
C ILE A 155 -10.44 1.34 1.38
N LYS A 156 -11.54 0.94 2.03
CA LYS A 156 -12.85 0.74 1.38
C LYS A 156 -13.41 2.02 0.77
N SER A 157 -13.09 3.18 1.34
CA SER A 157 -13.47 4.49 0.79
C SER A 157 -12.59 4.97 -0.37
N SER A 158 -11.51 4.24 -0.70
CA SER A 158 -10.55 4.61 -1.76
C SER A 158 -10.71 3.75 -3.02
N ALA A 159 -9.95 4.07 -4.06
CA ALA A 159 -9.83 3.24 -5.27
C ALA A 159 -9.29 1.82 -5.00
N TYR A 160 -8.72 1.59 -3.81
CA TYR A 160 -8.14 0.32 -3.38
C TYR A 160 -9.09 -0.53 -2.54
N ALA A 161 -10.41 -0.28 -2.61
CA ALA A 161 -11.43 -1.02 -1.85
C ALA A 161 -11.28 -2.56 -1.85
N PRO A 162 -10.87 -3.23 -2.96
CA PRO A 162 -10.64 -4.67 -2.96
C PRO A 162 -9.60 -5.15 -1.92
N LEU A 163 -8.60 -4.32 -1.58
CA LEU A 163 -7.56 -4.66 -0.60
C LEU A 163 -8.08 -4.72 0.84
N GLY A 164 -9.28 -4.20 1.10
CA GLY A 164 -9.89 -4.26 2.43
C GLY A 164 -10.09 -5.70 2.90
N ALA A 165 -10.39 -6.63 1.99
CA ALA A 165 -10.51 -8.05 2.30
C ALA A 165 -9.17 -8.64 2.76
N ASP A 166 -8.08 -8.32 2.06
CA ASP A 166 -6.74 -8.79 2.43
C ASP A 166 -6.30 -8.24 3.79
N LEU A 167 -6.64 -6.99 4.11
CA LEU A 167 -6.31 -6.40 5.41
C LEU A 167 -7.05 -7.09 6.57
N GLU A 168 -8.31 -7.48 6.39
CA GLU A 168 -9.08 -8.24 7.39
C GLU A 168 -8.51 -9.64 7.63
N ILE A 169 -7.98 -10.32 6.60
CA ILE A 169 -7.23 -11.58 6.78
C ILE A 169 -5.97 -11.33 7.61
N ASN A 170 -5.27 -10.23 7.37
CA ASN A 170 -4.09 -9.86 8.17
C ASN A 170 -4.45 -9.53 9.62
N LYS A 171 -5.59 -8.87 9.86
CA LYS A 171 -6.12 -8.64 11.21
C LYS A 171 -6.34 -9.95 11.96
N ALA A 172 -6.95 -10.95 11.32
CA ALA A 172 -7.12 -12.27 11.91
C ALA A 172 -5.77 -12.93 12.26
N MET A 173 -4.76 -12.82 11.38
CA MET A 173 -3.40 -13.30 11.68
C MET A 173 -2.78 -12.62 12.90
N VAL A 174 -2.97 -11.31 13.07
CA VAL A 174 -2.46 -10.58 14.23
C VAL A 174 -3.16 -11.03 15.52
N PHE A 175 -4.48 -11.25 15.50
CA PHE A 175 -5.18 -11.81 16.66
C PHE A 175 -4.67 -13.21 17.04
N LEU A 176 -4.36 -14.06 16.05
CA LEU A 176 -3.76 -15.38 16.32
C LEU A 176 -2.38 -15.26 16.98
N LEU A 177 -1.54 -14.32 16.50
CA LEU A 177 -0.22 -14.05 17.12
C LEU A 177 -0.36 -13.57 18.57
N ASN A 178 -1.40 -12.78 18.87
CA ASN A 178 -1.70 -12.30 20.22
C ASN A 178 -2.41 -13.35 21.10
N ARG A 179 -2.62 -14.58 20.59
CA ARG A 179 -3.37 -15.67 21.26
C ARG A 179 -4.86 -15.35 21.49
N GLU A 180 -5.41 -14.37 20.80
CA GLU A 180 -6.82 -13.97 20.84
C GLU A 180 -7.63 -14.79 19.81
N ILE A 181 -7.68 -16.12 20.02
CA ILE A 181 -8.24 -17.08 19.04
C ILE A 181 -9.72 -16.80 18.74
N ALA A 182 -10.50 -16.42 19.76
CA ALA A 182 -11.93 -16.13 19.60
C ALA A 182 -12.20 -15.00 18.60
N LEU A 183 -11.44 -13.90 18.70
CA LEU A 183 -11.56 -12.73 17.82
C LEU A 183 -11.05 -13.05 16.40
N ALA A 184 -10.03 -13.89 16.29
CA ALA A 184 -9.56 -14.38 14.99
C ALA A 184 -10.65 -15.20 14.27
N ILE A 185 -11.32 -16.12 14.97
CA ILE A 185 -12.41 -16.93 14.40
C ILE A 185 -13.58 -16.03 13.97
N GLU A 186 -13.98 -15.07 14.81
CA GLU A 186 -15.05 -14.12 14.46
C GLU A 186 -14.73 -13.34 13.19
N THR A 187 -13.49 -12.84 13.07
CA THR A 187 -13.03 -12.10 11.89
C THR A 187 -13.05 -12.97 10.63
N LEU A 188 -12.63 -14.24 10.72
CA LEU A 188 -12.57 -15.15 9.58
C LEU A 188 -13.97 -15.64 9.14
N LYS A 189 -14.89 -15.84 10.09
CA LYS A 189 -16.28 -16.25 9.78
C LYS A 189 -17.02 -15.24 8.91
N MET A 190 -16.63 -13.97 8.94
CA MET A 190 -17.19 -12.93 8.06
C MET A 190 -16.96 -13.22 6.56
N PHE A 191 -16.00 -14.10 6.23
CA PHE A 191 -15.69 -14.50 4.85
C PHE A 191 -16.45 -15.74 4.36
N GLU A 192 -16.99 -16.58 5.25
CA GLU A 192 -17.67 -17.83 4.87
C GLU A 192 -18.84 -17.59 3.90
N ASN A 193 -19.53 -16.45 4.04
CA ASN A 193 -20.69 -16.09 3.23
C ASN A 193 -20.38 -15.07 2.11
N ARG A 194 -19.10 -14.75 1.84
CA ARG A 194 -18.71 -13.76 0.83
C ARG A 194 -17.90 -14.41 -0.29
N GLU A 195 -18.32 -14.19 -1.54
CA GLU A 195 -17.50 -14.50 -2.73
C GLU A 195 -16.36 -13.48 -2.85
N SER A 196 -15.32 -13.66 -2.04
CA SER A 196 -14.08 -12.90 -2.12
C SER A 196 -12.93 -13.83 -2.46
N LYS A 197 -11.91 -13.34 -3.17
CA LYS A 197 -10.61 -14.03 -3.31
C LYS A 197 -10.02 -14.42 -1.96
N ALA A 198 -10.36 -13.69 -0.90
CA ALA A 198 -9.91 -13.97 0.46
C ALA A 198 -10.65 -15.15 1.15
N ASN A 199 -11.75 -15.66 0.59
CA ASN A 199 -12.53 -16.73 1.23
C ASN A 199 -11.77 -18.06 1.31
N SER A 200 -11.01 -18.41 0.26
CA SER A 200 -10.17 -19.62 0.25
C SER A 200 -9.10 -19.58 1.34
N ALA A 201 -8.43 -18.43 1.49
CA ALA A 201 -7.44 -18.18 2.53
C ALA A 201 -8.09 -18.23 3.93
N ALA A 202 -9.23 -17.56 4.11
CA ALA A 202 -9.95 -17.55 5.38
C ALA A 202 -10.38 -18.96 5.80
N SER A 203 -10.95 -19.73 4.88
CA SER A 203 -11.38 -21.11 5.12
C SER A 203 -10.22 -22.03 5.48
N THR A 204 -9.06 -21.86 4.83
CA THR A 204 -7.85 -22.62 5.15
C THR A 204 -7.34 -22.29 6.55
N MET A 205 -7.33 -21.00 6.93
CA MET A 205 -6.95 -20.56 8.27
C MET A 205 -7.93 -21.08 9.34
N LEU A 206 -9.24 -21.01 9.09
CA LEU A 206 -10.26 -21.56 9.99
C LEU A 206 -10.09 -23.06 10.19
N SER A 207 -9.91 -23.81 9.11
CA SER A 207 -9.66 -25.26 9.17
C SER A 207 -8.43 -25.59 10.04
N PHE A 208 -7.34 -24.83 9.88
CA PHE A 208 -6.14 -24.98 10.69
C PHE A 208 -6.38 -24.67 12.18
N ILE A 209 -7.14 -23.60 12.48
CA ILE A 209 -7.48 -23.24 13.86
C ILE A 209 -8.30 -24.34 14.54
N TYR A 210 -9.29 -24.93 13.84
CA TYR A 210 -10.13 -26.00 14.41
C TYR A 210 -9.41 -27.35 14.53
N PHE A 211 -8.31 -27.54 13.80
CA PHE A 211 -7.50 -28.76 13.86
C PHE A 211 -6.54 -28.78 15.06
N LEU A 212 -6.09 -27.61 15.52
CA LEU A 212 -5.21 -27.44 16.68
C LEU A 212 -5.97 -27.49 18.01
#